data_AF-A0A1Y2CZ90-F1
#
_entry.id   AF-A0A1Y2CZ90-F1
#
_cell.length_a   1.000
_cell.length_b   1.000
_cell.length_c   1.000
_cell.angle_alpha   90.00
_cell.angle_beta   90.00
_cell.angle_gamma   90.00
#
_symmetry.space_group_name_H-M   'P 1'
#
loop_
_entity.id
_entity.type
_entity.pdbx_description
1 polymer ?
#
loop_
_entity_poly.entity_id
_entity_poly.type
_entity_poly.pdbx_seq_one_letter_code
_entity_poly.pdbx_strand_id
1 'polypeptide(L)'
;MSTNKAPLRATDVRRRTVLPTTLQNMHNAAVAGAAAGNELASEEHLDAIEEELNRKVDADTEVLVEGMAELVKMSKIDGKDHFRVAQEAFQAECRTESMIRAAHSLLSLSHTLKLLHLFADTATPTLTRERLAAQLDKDIEAAKAKVDSLVAGGASA
;
A
#
# COMPACT_ATOMS: atom_id res chain seq x y z
N MET A 1 -28.96 -34.70 -44.10
CA MET A 1 -28.50 -35.10 -42.75
C MET A 1 -27.82 -33.90 -42.12
N SER A 2 -28.39 -33.45 -41.02
CA SER A 2 -28.03 -32.21 -40.31
C SER A 2 -26.83 -32.47 -39.40
N THR A 3 -25.72 -31.76 -39.58
CA THR A 3 -24.66 -31.70 -38.55
C THR A 3 -24.44 -30.25 -38.16
N ASN A 4 -25.25 -29.90 -37.17
CA ASN A 4 -25.20 -28.77 -36.26
C ASN A 4 -23.77 -28.22 -36.04
N LYS A 5 -23.48 -27.04 -36.60
CA LYS A 5 -22.29 -26.26 -36.30
C LYS A 5 -22.47 -25.71 -34.89
N ALA A 6 -21.83 -26.35 -33.91
CA ALA A 6 -21.86 -25.89 -32.52
C ALA A 6 -21.45 -24.41 -32.47
N PRO A 7 -22.23 -23.53 -31.82
CA PRO A 7 -21.80 -22.16 -31.64
C PRO A 7 -20.59 -22.19 -30.70
N LEU A 8 -19.44 -21.75 -31.20
CA LEU A 8 -18.31 -21.35 -30.37
C LEU A 8 -18.90 -20.43 -29.28
N ARG A 9 -18.78 -20.82 -28.00
CA ARG A 9 -19.14 -19.97 -26.88
C ARG A 9 -18.25 -18.74 -26.93
N ALA A 10 -18.72 -17.72 -27.63
CA ALA A 10 -18.15 -16.39 -27.62
C ALA A 10 -18.49 -15.78 -26.27
N THR A 11 -17.57 -15.87 -25.32
CA THR A 11 -17.59 -14.98 -24.17
C THR A 11 -17.37 -13.56 -24.72
N ASP A 12 -18.38 -12.71 -24.60
CA ASP A 12 -18.28 -11.27 -24.82
C ASP A 12 -17.31 -10.68 -23.77
N VAL A 13 -16.02 -10.90 -24.01
CA VAL A 13 -14.97 -10.12 -23.39
C VAL A 13 -14.87 -8.89 -24.26
N ARG A 14 -15.52 -7.81 -23.83
CA ARG A 14 -15.23 -6.48 -24.35
C ARG A 14 -13.72 -6.35 -24.42
N ARG A 15 -13.16 -6.27 -25.63
CA ARG A 15 -11.73 -5.99 -25.82
C ARG A 15 -11.49 -4.66 -25.12
N ARG A 16 -10.93 -4.72 -23.92
CA ARG A 16 -10.59 -3.55 -23.12
C ARG A 16 -9.65 -2.74 -23.99
N THR A 17 -10.13 -1.63 -24.54
CA THR A 17 -9.29 -0.62 -25.18
C THR A 17 -8.49 0.01 -24.06
N VAL A 18 -7.39 -0.65 -23.68
CA VAL A 18 -6.42 -0.09 -22.76
C VAL A 18 -5.80 1.10 -23.47
N LEU A 19 -5.88 2.26 -22.81
CA LEU A 19 -5.20 3.47 -23.24
C LEU A 19 -3.69 3.17 -23.36
N PRO A 20 -2.95 3.86 -24.24
CA PRO A 20 -1.52 3.65 -24.42
C PRO A 20 -0.75 3.71 -23.09
N THR A 21 -1.20 4.54 -22.17
CA THR A 21 -0.68 4.70 -20.81
C THR A 21 -0.74 3.41 -19.99
N THR A 22 -1.82 2.65 -20.09
CA THR A 22 -1.96 1.36 -19.40
C THR A 22 -1.04 0.27 -19.96
N LEU A 23 -0.81 0.24 -21.28
CA LEU A 23 0.16 -0.70 -21.86
C LEU A 23 1.60 -0.35 -21.45
N GLN A 24 1.92 0.95 -21.37
CA GLN A 24 3.25 1.40 -20.95
C GLN A 24 3.51 1.08 -19.48
N ASN A 25 2.51 1.22 -18.60
CA ASN A 25 2.62 0.83 -17.20
C ASN A 25 2.74 -0.69 -17.02
N MET A 26 2.05 -1.50 -17.86
CA MET A 26 2.20 -2.95 -17.83
C MET A 26 3.56 -3.41 -18.37
N HIS A 27 4.10 -2.73 -19.38
CA HIS A 27 5.46 -2.98 -19.86
C HIS A 27 6.50 -2.67 -18.78
N ASN A 28 6.36 -1.55 -18.08
CA ASN A 28 7.22 -1.20 -16.95
C ASN A 28 7.10 -2.22 -15.79
N ALA A 29 5.89 -2.73 -15.53
CA ALA A 29 5.65 -3.76 -14.53
C ALA A 29 6.25 -5.13 -14.94
N ALA A 30 6.23 -5.48 -16.22
CA ALA A 30 6.84 -6.71 -16.73
C ALA A 30 8.37 -6.68 -16.67
N VAL A 31 8.98 -5.51 -16.88
CA VAL A 31 10.44 -5.33 -16.70
C VAL A 31 10.85 -5.42 -15.22
N ALA A 32 9.97 -5.03 -14.29
CA ALA A 32 10.22 -5.14 -12.84
C ALA A 32 10.22 -6.58 -12.29
N GLY A 33 9.66 -7.55 -13.02
CA GLY A 33 9.54 -8.95 -12.56
C GLY A 33 10.79 -9.82 -12.76
N ALA A 34 11.86 -9.31 -13.39
CA ALA A 34 13.03 -10.10 -13.80
C ALA A 34 14.25 -9.98 -12.87
N ALA A 35 14.11 -9.44 -11.65
CA ALA A 35 15.24 -9.00 -10.86
C ALA A 35 15.29 -9.63 -9.46
N ALA A 36 15.97 -10.77 -9.34
CA ALA A 36 16.47 -11.29 -8.06
C ALA A 36 17.63 -10.43 -7.47
N GLY A 37 18.06 -9.37 -8.18
CA GLY A 37 18.93 -8.30 -7.67
C GLY A 37 18.18 -7.04 -7.23
N ASN A 38 16.85 -7.04 -7.24
CA ASN A 38 16.00 -5.90 -6.87
C ASN A 38 15.60 -5.87 -5.39
N GLU A 39 15.78 -6.96 -4.64
CA GLU A 39 15.36 -7.01 -3.24
C GLU A 39 16.17 -6.03 -2.38
N LEU A 40 17.49 -5.92 -2.59
CA LEU A 40 18.34 -4.93 -1.91
C LEU A 40 17.97 -3.48 -2.28
N ALA A 41 17.64 -3.22 -3.54
CA ALA A 41 17.16 -1.90 -3.99
C ALA A 41 15.73 -1.60 -3.50
N SER A 42 14.93 -2.65 -3.26
CA SER A 42 13.58 -2.54 -2.70
C SER A 42 13.63 -2.25 -1.21
N GLU A 43 14.53 -2.88 -0.45
CA GLU A 43 14.73 -2.58 0.97
C GLU A 43 15.23 -1.13 1.14
N GLU A 44 16.25 -0.72 0.39
CA GLU A 44 16.75 0.67 0.42
C GLU A 44 15.66 1.69 0.01
N HIS A 45 14.78 1.33 -0.93
CA HIS A 45 13.64 2.17 -1.31
C HIS A 45 12.57 2.28 -0.20
N LEU A 46 12.29 1.18 0.51
CA LEU A 46 11.37 1.17 1.64
C LEU A 46 11.91 1.98 2.80
N ASP A 47 13.20 1.85 3.10
CA ASP A 47 13.90 2.64 4.12
C ASP A 47 13.83 4.14 3.80
N ALA A 48 14.04 4.53 2.53
CA ALA A 48 13.93 5.92 2.10
C ALA A 48 12.51 6.49 2.27
N ILE A 49 11.48 5.67 1.99
CA ILE A 49 10.08 6.06 2.20
C ILE A 49 9.81 6.19 3.70
N GLU A 50 10.26 5.25 4.52
CA GLU A 50 10.10 5.31 5.98
C GLU A 50 10.75 6.58 6.56
N GLU A 51 11.97 6.90 6.14
CA GLU A 51 12.67 8.10 6.58
C GLU A 51 11.94 9.38 6.15
N GLU A 52 11.41 9.43 4.92
CA GLU A 52 10.63 10.58 4.45
C GLU A 52 9.33 10.77 5.27
N LEU A 53 8.64 9.68 5.58
CA LEU A 53 7.41 9.71 6.38
C LEU A 53 7.72 10.15 7.82
N ASN A 54 8.78 9.62 8.43
CA ASN A 54 9.23 10.03 9.76
C ASN A 54 9.62 11.52 9.78
N ARG A 55 10.37 11.98 8.77
CA ARG A 55 10.75 13.40 8.65
C ARG A 55 9.54 14.32 8.54
N LYS A 56 8.48 13.91 7.82
CA LYS A 56 7.22 14.66 7.75
C LYS A 56 6.50 14.70 9.10
N VAL A 57 6.44 13.58 9.82
CA VAL A 57 5.84 13.53 11.15
C VAL A 57 6.58 14.45 12.12
N ASP A 58 7.91 14.40 12.12
CA ASP A 58 8.73 15.23 13.00
C ASP A 58 8.52 16.72 12.70
N ALA A 59 8.52 17.11 11.42
CA ALA A 59 8.26 18.49 11.02
C ALA A 59 6.85 18.99 11.42
N ASP A 60 5.81 18.19 11.17
CA ASP A 60 4.43 18.57 11.50
C ASP A 60 4.21 18.64 13.03
N THR A 61 4.84 17.74 13.79
CA THR A 61 4.76 17.74 15.27
C THR A 61 5.54 18.89 15.88
N GLU A 62 6.70 19.24 15.34
CA GLU A 62 7.47 20.43 15.74
C GLU A 62 6.64 21.70 15.56
N VAL A 63 6.01 21.88 14.39
CA VAL A 63 5.12 23.03 14.12
C VAL A 63 3.98 23.12 15.12
N LEU A 64 3.39 21.98 15.52
CA LEU A 64 2.32 21.94 16.52
C LEU A 64 2.81 22.33 17.92
N VAL A 65 3.95 21.78 18.36
CA VAL A 65 4.51 22.05 19.68
C VAL A 65 5.01 23.49 19.78
N GLU A 66 5.76 23.96 18.80
CA GLU A 66 6.26 25.34 18.77
C GLU A 66 5.12 26.35 18.63
N GLY A 67 4.15 26.07 17.75
CA GLY A 67 2.94 26.89 17.61
C GLY A 67 2.18 27.06 18.92
N MET A 68 1.96 25.96 19.65
CA MET A 68 1.31 26.01 20.96
C MET A 68 2.15 26.77 22.00
N ALA A 69 3.47 26.55 22.04
CA ALA A 69 4.36 27.26 22.95
C ALA A 69 4.33 28.77 22.72
N GLU A 70 4.22 29.21 21.46
CA GLU A 70 4.10 30.63 21.12
C GLU A 70 2.73 31.21 21.48
N LEU A 71 1.64 30.49 21.26
CA LEU A 71 0.31 30.92 21.71
C LEU A 71 0.28 31.13 23.23
N VAL A 72 0.91 30.24 24.00
CA VAL A 72 1.05 30.37 25.46
C VAL A 72 1.94 31.55 25.86
N LYS A 73 2.98 31.87 25.08
CA LYS A 73 3.80 33.07 25.32
C LYS A 73 3.00 34.35 25.05
N MET A 74 2.22 34.38 23.96
CA MET A 74 1.39 35.53 23.58
C MET A 74 0.19 35.72 24.52
N SER A 75 -0.31 34.67 25.18
CA SER A 75 -1.45 34.78 26.10
C SER A 75 -1.11 35.44 27.44
N LYS A 76 0.17 35.69 27.76
CA LYS A 76 0.56 36.41 28.98
C LYS A 76 0.13 37.88 28.92
N ILE A 77 -0.92 38.25 29.65
CA ILE A 77 -1.44 39.63 29.72
C ILE A 77 -0.65 40.39 30.79
N ASP A 78 0.55 40.87 30.47
CA ASP A 78 1.26 41.82 31.33
C ASP A 78 1.76 43.01 30.49
N GLY A 79 1.40 44.22 30.91
CA GLY A 79 1.89 45.49 30.34
C GLY A 79 1.67 45.70 28.83
N LYS A 80 0.50 45.35 28.28
CA LYS A 80 0.24 45.44 26.82
C LYS A 80 -0.52 46.69 26.39
N ASP A 81 -0.02 47.32 25.34
CA ASP A 81 -0.63 48.46 24.67
C ASP A 81 -1.60 47.99 23.55
N HIS A 82 -2.61 48.79 23.19
CA HIS A 82 -3.69 48.38 22.26
C HIS A 82 -3.15 47.88 20.90
N PHE A 83 -2.13 48.53 20.36
CA PHE A 83 -1.48 48.11 19.10
C PHE A 83 -0.75 46.78 19.22
N ARG A 84 -0.12 46.51 20.38
CA ARG A 84 0.56 45.23 20.63
C ARG A 84 -0.44 44.09 20.76
N VAL A 85 -1.57 44.33 21.40
CA VAL A 85 -2.66 43.34 21.49
C VAL A 85 -3.19 43.00 20.09
N ALA A 86 -3.41 43.99 19.23
CA ALA A 86 -3.85 43.74 17.85
C ALA A 86 -2.82 42.95 17.03
N GLN A 87 -1.53 43.25 17.18
CA GLN A 87 -0.46 42.52 16.50
C GLN A 87 -0.34 41.06 16.98
N GLU A 88 -0.40 40.84 18.29
CA GLU A 88 -0.36 39.51 18.89
C GLU A 88 -1.59 38.68 18.51
N ALA A 89 -2.78 39.30 18.40
CA ALA A 89 -3.99 38.63 17.94
C ALA A 89 -3.84 38.11 16.50
N PHE A 90 -3.31 38.93 15.59
CA PHE A 90 -3.03 38.50 14.21
C PHE A 90 -1.97 37.39 14.16
N GLN A 91 -0.90 37.52 14.95
CA GLN A 91 0.15 36.49 15.03
C GLN A 91 -0.39 35.16 15.57
N ALA A 92 -1.28 35.21 16.56
CA ALA A 92 -1.95 34.03 17.10
C ALA A 92 -2.86 33.36 16.05
N GLU A 93 -3.56 34.14 15.23
CA GLU A 93 -4.39 33.62 14.14
C GLU A 93 -3.55 32.89 13.09
N CYS A 94 -2.49 33.52 12.57
CA CYS A 94 -1.57 32.91 11.60
C CYS A 94 -0.90 31.64 12.15
N ARG A 95 -0.53 31.64 13.43
CA ARG A 95 0.04 30.45 14.09
C ARG A 95 -0.97 29.33 14.21
N THR A 96 -2.20 29.64 14.57
CA THR A 96 -3.29 28.66 14.64
C THR A 96 -3.58 28.05 13.27
N GLU A 97 -3.60 28.86 12.20
CA GLU A 97 -3.76 28.36 10.82
C GLU A 97 -2.65 27.36 10.45
N SER A 98 -1.39 27.73 10.75
CA SER A 98 -0.23 26.87 10.47
C SER A 98 -0.31 25.54 11.24
N MET A 99 -0.75 25.58 12.49
CA MET A 99 -0.99 24.38 13.31
C MET A 99 -2.12 23.51 12.74
N ILE A 100 -3.24 24.10 12.31
CA ILE A 100 -4.35 23.37 11.69
C ILE A 100 -3.87 22.65 10.42
N ARG A 101 -3.03 23.32 9.61
CA ARG A 101 -2.47 22.73 8.41
C ARG A 101 -1.57 21.53 8.70
N ALA A 102 -0.70 21.63 9.72
CA ALA A 102 0.14 20.52 10.17
C ALA A 102 -0.70 19.34 10.69
N ALA A 103 -1.75 19.61 11.48
CA ALA A 103 -2.67 18.57 11.94
C ALA A 103 -3.40 17.87 10.78
N HIS A 104 -3.82 18.62 9.76
CA HIS A 104 -4.43 18.05 8.56
C HIS A 104 -3.43 17.21 7.75
N SER A 105 -2.17 17.62 7.69
CA SER A 105 -1.09 16.85 7.07
C SER A 105 -0.90 15.50 7.77
N LEU A 106 -0.80 15.48 9.11
CA LEU A 106 -0.74 14.24 9.91
C LEU A 106 -1.96 13.33 9.71
N LEU A 107 -3.16 13.90 9.60
CA LEU A 107 -4.38 13.13 9.32
C LEU A 107 -4.32 12.45 7.94
N SER A 108 -3.88 13.20 6.92
CA SER A 108 -3.68 12.69 5.56
C SER A 108 -2.62 11.58 5.53
N LEU A 109 -1.53 11.74 6.28
CA LEU A 109 -0.49 10.73 6.45
C LEU A 109 -1.07 9.45 7.07
N SER A 110 -1.87 9.56 8.14
CA SER A 110 -2.52 8.40 8.75
C SER A 110 -3.43 7.65 7.77
N HIS A 111 -4.20 8.37 6.95
CA HIS A 111 -5.01 7.75 5.91
C HIS A 111 -4.14 7.00 4.88
N THR A 112 -3.03 7.61 4.46
CA THR A 112 -2.09 7.00 3.50
C THR A 112 -1.44 5.73 4.08
N LEU A 113 -1.02 5.75 5.33
CA LEU A 113 -0.47 4.57 6.02
C LEU A 113 -1.50 3.44 6.15
N LYS A 114 -2.76 3.77 6.46
CA LYS A 114 -3.85 2.78 6.48
C LYS A 114 -4.07 2.14 5.11
N LEU A 115 -4.02 2.93 4.04
CA LEU A 115 -4.13 2.42 2.67
C LEU A 115 -2.93 1.53 2.30
N LEU A 116 -1.70 1.98 2.58
CA LEU A 116 -0.48 1.18 2.38
C LEU A 116 -0.58 -0.19 3.05
N HIS A 117 -1.04 -0.22 4.30
CA HIS A 117 -1.27 -1.46 5.02
C HIS A 117 -2.34 -2.35 4.37
N LEU A 118 -3.48 -1.77 3.98
CA LEU A 118 -4.58 -2.51 3.33
C LEU A 118 -4.17 -3.11 1.98
N PHE A 119 -3.37 -2.38 1.19
CA PHE A 119 -2.91 -2.85 -0.12
C PHE A 119 -1.75 -3.85 -0.02
N ALA A 120 -0.87 -3.71 0.97
CA ALA A 120 0.23 -4.65 1.22
C ALA A 120 -0.28 -6.08 1.51
N ASP A 121 -1.42 -6.23 2.19
CA ASP A 121 -2.00 -7.54 2.53
C ASP A 121 -2.68 -8.27 1.36
N THR A 122 -2.65 -7.73 0.15
CA THR A 122 -3.23 -8.42 -1.03
C THR A 122 -2.24 -9.32 -1.77
N ALA A 123 -0.92 -9.13 -1.55
CA ALA A 123 0.12 -9.98 -2.12
C ALA A 123 0.35 -11.28 -1.32
N THR A 124 0.08 -11.26 -0.01
CA THR A 124 0.16 -12.40 0.90
C THR A 124 -0.82 -13.54 0.58
N PRO A 125 -2.12 -13.32 0.27
CA PRO A 125 -3.06 -14.41 0.01
C PRO A 125 -2.79 -15.13 -1.32
N THR A 126 -2.30 -14.45 -2.36
CA THR A 126 -1.95 -15.11 -3.63
C THR A 126 -0.74 -16.02 -3.46
N LEU A 127 0.32 -15.54 -2.81
CA LEU A 127 1.50 -16.35 -2.50
C LEU A 127 1.18 -17.51 -1.54
N THR A 128 0.29 -17.28 -0.58
CA THR A 128 -0.19 -18.33 0.33
C THR A 128 -1.00 -19.38 -0.44
N ARG A 129 -1.88 -18.96 -1.37
CA ARG A 129 -2.64 -19.88 -2.24
C ARG A 129 -1.73 -20.69 -3.15
N GLU A 130 -0.71 -20.08 -3.74
CA GLU A 130 0.27 -20.79 -4.58
C GLU A 130 1.06 -21.82 -3.77
N ARG A 131 1.48 -21.46 -2.55
CA ARG A 131 2.17 -22.39 -1.63
C ARG A 131 1.28 -23.57 -1.22
N LEU A 132 0.01 -23.31 -0.93
CA LEU A 132 -0.96 -24.36 -0.60
C LEU A 132 -1.27 -25.25 -1.81
N ALA A 133 -1.40 -24.68 -3.01
CA ALA A 133 -1.60 -25.44 -4.24
C ALA A 133 -0.41 -26.38 -4.50
N ALA A 134 0.82 -25.87 -4.39
CA ALA A 134 2.03 -26.68 -4.55
C ALA A 134 2.15 -27.81 -3.50
N GLN A 135 1.62 -27.61 -2.30
CA GLN A 135 1.58 -28.64 -1.27
C GLN A 135 0.52 -29.71 -1.59
N LEU A 136 -0.67 -29.29 -2.03
CA LEU A 136 -1.72 -30.21 -2.46
C LEU A 136 -1.29 -31.05 -3.65
N ASP A 137 -0.55 -30.49 -4.61
CA ASP A 137 -0.03 -31.25 -5.75
C ASP A 137 0.93 -32.37 -5.29
N LYS A 138 1.83 -32.07 -4.34
CA LYS A 138 2.72 -33.07 -3.73
C LYS A 138 1.96 -34.16 -2.99
N ASP A 139 0.91 -33.78 -2.25
CA ASP A 139 0.08 -34.74 -1.51
C ASP A 139 -0.73 -35.63 -2.48
N ILE A 140 -1.19 -35.08 -3.61
CA ILE A 140 -1.85 -35.82 -4.69
C ILE A 140 -0.87 -36.82 -5.33
N GLU A 141 0.36 -36.42 -5.63
CA GLU A 141 1.38 -37.31 -6.18
C GLU A 141 1.74 -38.43 -5.20
N ALA A 142 1.90 -38.11 -3.91
CA ALA A 142 2.16 -39.10 -2.87
C ALA A 142 0.97 -40.08 -2.69
N ALA A 143 -0.27 -39.59 -2.79
CA ALA A 143 -1.47 -40.41 -2.72
C ALA A 143 -1.59 -41.33 -3.96
N LYS A 144 -1.31 -40.82 -5.16
CA LYS A 144 -1.28 -41.63 -6.40
C LYS A 144 -0.23 -42.74 -6.31
N ALA A 145 0.98 -42.42 -5.86
CA ALA A 145 2.04 -43.40 -5.67
C ALA A 145 1.65 -44.50 -4.66
N LYS A 146 0.94 -44.15 -3.58
CA LYS A 146 0.39 -45.13 -2.63
C LYS A 146 -0.67 -46.02 -3.27
N VAL A 147 -1.59 -45.46 -4.05
CA VAL A 147 -2.61 -46.23 -4.77
C VAL A 147 -1.96 -47.20 -5.76
N ASP A 148 -0.98 -46.74 -6.54
CA ASP A 148 -0.26 -47.58 -7.50
C ASP A 148 0.47 -48.76 -6.81
N SER A 149 1.06 -48.51 -5.64
CA SER A 149 1.70 -49.58 -4.85
C SER A 149 0.72 -50.63 -4.30
N LEU A 150 -0.52 -50.22 -3.97
CA LEU A 150 -1.56 -51.12 -3.48
C LEU A 150 -2.21 -51.91 -4.63
N VAL A 151 -2.38 -51.28 -5.80
CA VAL A 151 -2.87 -51.94 -7.02
C VAL A 151 -1.84 -52.96 -7.53
N ALA A 152 -0.55 -52.65 -7.47
CA ALA A 152 0.52 -53.60 -7.80
C ALA A 152 0.59 -54.80 -6.83
N GLY A 153 0.30 -54.59 -5.54
CA GLY A 153 0.22 -55.65 -4.53
C GLY A 153 -1.04 -56.52 -4.64
N GLY A 154 -2.13 -56.00 -5.20
CA GLY A 154 -3.39 -56.73 -5.40
C GLY A 154 -3.43 -57.64 -6.64
N ALA A 155 -2.46 -57.54 -7.55
CA ALA A 155 -2.37 -58.35 -8.77
C ALA A 155 -1.61 -59.69 -8.58
N SER A 156 -1.21 -60.02 -7.35
CA SER A 156 -0.48 -61.25 -6.98
C SER A 156 -1.26 -62.15 -6.01
N ALA A 157 -2.59 -62.15 -6.09
CA ALA A 157 -3.47 -63.10 -5.38
C ALA A 157 -4.42 -63.79 -6.36
#